data_AF-B9XR84-F1
#
_entry.id   AF-B9XR84-F1
#
_cell.length_a   1.000
_cell.length_b   1.000
_cell.length_c   1.000
_cell.angle_alpha   90.00
_cell.angle_beta   90.00
_cell.angle_gamma   90.00
#
_symmetry.space_group_name_H-M   'P 1'
#
loop_
_entity.id
_entity.type
_entity.pdbx_description
1 polymer ?
#
loop_
_entity_poly.entity_id
_entity_poly.type
_entity_poly.pdbx_seq_one_letter_code
_entity_poly.pdbx_strand_id
1 'polypeptide(L)'
;MAFRIHDSVVRGEIDNRTKGMVHGKVWVVGRTEPVVLELRGNAWPDLAGCLLTFTNPLKLIAHQHLDSLHPTQHGSIGDLTASRKVRVFDVPLEEALVMIRRKEKPPEHMANCLYLEWFSDYNGRVVIESADYELTISAPEWRLSPEDEAERAKQAAAGMADFTGKLSEAIEKHQRGQKDPEQEWDEHDYEKFLKESDARTDKYAELLDKYGDSDEAEATIAREMGWDRNEEENEQLSVEEINAIFESAADEPPPEPDPHREGIDWVRTADGDLCHPLQHRCSESALKFHQHAEKLGLEEMNDKDLDQFIFELQTTSAKLAGALNGIAHGEGFRDAAFTVAYLKRALDHLHKSQSGLEAIAQKKLLPEIVFMEARKELFEIREDIIRLMDEFRGRN
;
A
#
# COMPACT_ATOMS: atom_id res chain seq x y z
N MET A 1 -1.96 -0.83 -6.13
CA MET A 1 -2.59 0.36 -5.50
C MET A 1 -2.75 1.47 -6.52
N ALA A 2 -3.90 2.14 -6.51
CA ALA A 2 -4.20 3.25 -7.41
C ALA A 2 -3.13 4.33 -7.31
N PHE A 3 -2.75 4.88 -8.46
CA PHE A 3 -1.75 5.92 -8.54
C PHE A 3 -2.40 7.27 -8.21
N ARG A 4 -2.36 7.66 -6.92
CA ARG A 4 -2.97 8.90 -6.41
C ARG A 4 -1.97 10.05 -6.46
N ILE A 5 -2.25 11.06 -7.27
CA ILE A 5 -1.26 12.13 -7.57
C ILE A 5 -1.68 13.53 -7.15
N HIS A 6 -2.79 13.68 -6.42
CA HIS A 6 -3.39 14.97 -6.08
C HIS A 6 -2.40 15.98 -5.47
N ASP A 7 -1.57 15.57 -4.50
CA ASP A 7 -0.60 16.51 -3.91
C ASP A 7 0.54 16.91 -4.86
N SER A 8 0.78 16.11 -5.90
CA SER A 8 1.80 16.38 -6.91
C SER A 8 1.32 17.27 -8.04
N VAL A 9 0.01 17.46 -8.21
CA VAL A 9 -0.54 18.26 -9.31
C VAL A 9 -0.37 19.74 -9.01
N VAL A 10 0.26 20.46 -9.94
CA VAL A 10 0.36 21.92 -9.95
C VAL A 10 -0.94 22.53 -10.48
N ARG A 11 -1.40 22.03 -11.63
CA ARG A 11 -2.61 22.47 -12.32
C ARG A 11 -3.01 21.45 -13.38
N GLY A 12 -4.23 21.53 -13.88
CA GLY A 12 -4.67 20.72 -14.99
C GLY A 12 -5.79 21.35 -15.82
N GLU A 13 -5.96 20.76 -17.00
CA GLU A 13 -6.99 21.08 -17.98
C GLU A 13 -7.63 19.76 -18.43
N ILE A 14 -8.95 19.64 -18.35
CA ILE A 14 -9.72 18.46 -18.76
C ILE A 14 -10.82 18.92 -19.69
N ASP A 15 -10.81 18.43 -20.93
CA ASP A 15 -11.72 18.83 -21.99
C ASP A 15 -12.60 17.65 -22.41
N ASN A 16 -13.88 17.72 -22.05
CA ASN A 16 -14.91 16.78 -22.50
C ASN A 16 -15.94 17.46 -23.43
N ARG A 17 -15.56 18.52 -24.15
CA ARG A 17 -16.43 19.19 -25.14
C ARG A 17 -16.70 18.34 -26.38
N THR A 18 -15.89 17.31 -26.62
CA THR A 18 -16.17 16.27 -27.60
C THR A 18 -16.81 15.06 -26.93
N LYS A 19 -18.06 14.74 -27.28
CA LYS A 19 -18.77 13.58 -26.72
C LYS A 19 -18.00 12.27 -27.03
N GLY A 20 -17.84 11.44 -26.00
CA GLY A 20 -17.19 10.13 -26.04
C GLY A 20 -15.66 10.17 -25.89
N MET A 21 -15.05 11.36 -25.78
CA MET A 21 -13.61 11.50 -25.64
C MET A 21 -13.26 12.61 -24.64
N VAL A 22 -12.25 12.36 -23.82
CA VAL A 22 -11.67 13.34 -22.90
C VAL A 22 -10.22 13.56 -23.31
N HIS A 23 -9.87 14.81 -23.56
CA HIS A 23 -8.47 15.22 -23.71
C HIS A 23 -8.06 16.00 -22.47
N GLY A 24 -6.85 15.80 -21.99
CA GLY A 24 -6.40 16.48 -20.80
C GLY A 24 -4.91 16.76 -20.77
N LYS A 25 -4.54 17.71 -19.93
CA LYS A 25 -3.15 18.02 -19.60
C LYS A 25 -3.05 18.24 -18.10
N VAL A 26 -2.17 17.50 -17.43
CA VAL A 26 -1.93 17.62 -15.99
C VAL A 26 -0.46 17.94 -15.77
N TRP A 27 -0.18 19.10 -15.19
CA TRP A 27 1.18 19.48 -14.82
C TRP A 27 1.44 19.01 -13.41
N VAL A 28 2.50 18.23 -13.22
CA VAL A 28 2.92 17.71 -11.92
C VAL A 28 4.27 18.26 -11.54
N VAL A 29 4.53 18.35 -10.24
CA VAL A 29 5.82 18.81 -9.69
C VAL A 29 6.98 17.98 -10.25
N GLY A 30 8.12 18.62 -10.50
CA GLY A 30 9.31 17.96 -11.02
C GLY A 30 9.30 17.63 -12.51
N ARG A 31 8.21 17.93 -13.26
CA ARG A 31 8.14 17.74 -14.71
C ARG A 31 7.91 19.04 -15.45
N THR A 32 8.69 19.28 -16.52
CA THR A 32 8.52 20.45 -17.38
C THR A 32 7.30 20.32 -18.29
N GLU A 33 7.12 19.14 -18.88
CA GLU A 33 6.01 18.84 -19.78
C GLU A 33 4.82 18.23 -19.02
N PRO A 34 3.57 18.53 -19.42
CA PRO A 34 2.40 17.92 -18.81
C PRO A 34 2.28 16.43 -19.12
N VAL A 35 1.60 15.73 -18.23
CA VAL A 35 1.01 14.42 -18.53
C VAL A 35 -0.19 14.67 -19.44
N VAL A 36 -0.17 14.08 -20.63
CA VAL A 36 -1.24 14.23 -21.64
C VAL A 36 -2.22 13.08 -21.50
N LEU A 37 -3.51 13.38 -21.48
CA LEU A 37 -4.60 12.40 -21.39
C LEU A 37 -5.35 12.32 -22.71
N GLU A 38 -5.54 11.11 -23.23
CA GLU A 38 -6.48 10.80 -24.32
C GLU A 38 -7.32 9.59 -23.90
N LEU A 39 -8.52 9.85 -23.40
CA LEU A 39 -9.32 8.87 -22.67
C LEU A 39 -10.70 8.71 -23.30
N ARG A 40 -11.14 7.47 -23.49
CA ARG A 40 -12.46 7.15 -24.02
C ARG A 40 -13.53 7.25 -22.93
N GLY A 41 -14.64 7.93 -23.23
CA GLY A 41 -15.83 8.03 -22.38
C GLY A 41 -16.32 9.47 -22.16
N ASN A 42 -17.28 9.65 -21.25
CA ASN A 42 -17.88 10.94 -20.87
C ASN A 42 -17.79 11.22 -19.37
N ALA A 43 -17.49 12.45 -18.98
CA ALA A 43 -17.53 12.88 -17.58
C ALA A 43 -18.96 12.88 -17.01
N TRP A 44 -19.09 13.05 -15.69
CA TRP A 44 -20.38 13.24 -15.03
C TRP A 44 -21.09 14.51 -15.53
N PRO A 45 -22.42 14.67 -15.35
CA PRO A 45 -23.21 15.77 -15.89
C PRO A 45 -22.71 17.19 -15.57
N ASP A 46 -21.93 17.36 -14.51
CA ASP A 46 -21.33 18.63 -14.10
C ASP A 46 -20.10 19.03 -14.93
N LEU A 47 -19.40 18.06 -15.53
CA LEU A 47 -18.24 18.26 -16.40
C LEU A 47 -18.47 17.84 -17.85
N ALA A 48 -19.53 17.08 -18.13
CA ALA A 48 -19.92 16.64 -19.46
C ALA A 48 -20.12 17.83 -20.40
N GLY A 49 -19.43 17.82 -21.54
CA GLY A 49 -19.49 18.92 -22.50
C GLY A 49 -18.71 20.17 -22.08
N CYS A 50 -18.00 20.16 -20.96
CA CYS A 50 -17.27 21.32 -20.45
C CYS A 50 -15.76 21.20 -20.66
N LEU A 51 -15.09 22.36 -20.61
CA LEU A 51 -13.67 22.47 -20.31
C LEU A 51 -13.52 22.81 -18.82
N LEU A 52 -12.87 21.94 -18.07
CA LEU A 52 -12.43 22.17 -16.70
C LEU A 52 -10.98 22.63 -16.72
N THR A 53 -10.68 23.67 -15.96
CA THR A 53 -9.31 24.05 -15.58
C THR A 53 -9.23 24.12 -14.07
N PHE A 54 -8.11 23.71 -13.50
CA PHE A 54 -7.92 23.70 -12.05
C PHE A 54 -6.47 23.95 -11.66
N THR A 55 -6.27 24.56 -10.49
CA THR A 55 -4.94 24.83 -9.92
C THR A 55 -4.92 24.39 -8.46
N ASN A 56 -3.80 23.80 -8.03
CA ASN A 56 -3.58 23.44 -6.64
C ASN A 56 -2.98 24.63 -5.88
N PRO A 57 -3.69 25.24 -4.91
CA PRO A 57 -3.17 26.36 -4.14
C PRO A 57 -2.26 25.92 -2.98
N LEU A 58 -2.21 24.63 -2.67
CA LEU A 58 -1.47 24.09 -1.53
C LEU A 58 0.00 23.87 -1.83
N LYS A 59 0.78 23.61 -0.78
CA LYS A 59 2.17 23.18 -0.91
C LYS A 59 2.20 21.82 -1.61
N LEU A 60 2.92 21.75 -2.73
CA LEU A 60 3.04 20.54 -3.53
C LEU A 60 3.90 19.50 -2.81
N ILE A 61 3.44 18.24 -2.82
CA ILE A 61 4.17 17.09 -2.31
C ILE A 61 4.33 16.10 -3.47
N ALA A 62 5.59 15.82 -3.82
CA ALA A 62 5.90 14.89 -4.90
C ALA A 62 5.60 13.46 -4.46
N HIS A 63 4.77 12.76 -5.22
CA HIS A 63 4.50 11.35 -5.03
C HIS A 63 5.81 10.57 -5.20
N GLN A 64 6.11 9.63 -4.30
CA GLN A 64 7.39 8.89 -4.28
C GLN A 64 7.72 8.24 -5.63
N HIS A 65 6.69 7.70 -6.29
CA HIS A 65 6.82 7.04 -7.59
C HIS A 65 6.45 7.92 -8.78
N LEU A 66 6.40 9.26 -8.64
CA LEU A 66 5.95 10.15 -9.71
C LEU A 66 6.72 9.96 -11.04
N ASP A 67 7.97 9.51 -11.01
CA ASP A 67 8.77 9.21 -12.22
C ASP A 67 8.23 8.05 -13.05
N SER A 68 7.52 7.10 -12.44
CA SER A 68 6.92 5.97 -13.16
C SER A 68 5.61 6.34 -13.88
N LEU A 69 5.05 7.53 -13.60
CA LEU A 69 3.87 8.04 -14.29
C LEU A 69 4.19 8.24 -15.78
N HIS A 70 3.52 7.51 -16.65
CA HIS A 70 3.80 7.61 -18.08
C HIS A 70 3.39 9.01 -18.59
N PRO A 71 4.21 9.69 -19.43
CA PRO A 71 3.89 11.04 -19.91
C PRO A 71 2.59 11.14 -20.74
N THR A 72 2.16 10.03 -21.33
CA THR A 72 0.93 9.94 -22.11
C THR A 72 0.02 8.88 -21.51
N GLN A 73 -1.23 9.23 -21.22
CA GLN A 73 -2.22 8.35 -20.63
C GLN A 73 -3.27 8.03 -21.69
N HIS A 74 -3.28 6.78 -22.15
CA HIS A 74 -4.32 6.21 -22.99
C HIS A 74 -5.17 5.25 -22.17
N GLY A 75 -6.46 5.20 -22.47
CA GLY A 75 -7.35 4.23 -21.85
C GLY A 75 -8.81 4.68 -21.82
N SER A 76 -9.51 4.31 -20.75
CA SER A 76 -10.89 4.70 -20.49
C SER A 76 -10.97 5.55 -19.22
N ILE A 77 -11.99 6.40 -19.17
CA ILE A 77 -12.32 7.10 -17.93
C ILE A 77 -12.98 6.13 -16.94
N GLY A 78 -12.80 6.40 -15.64
CA GLY A 78 -13.70 5.95 -14.59
C GLY A 78 -14.70 7.06 -14.30
N ASP A 79 -14.66 7.60 -13.09
CA ASP A 79 -15.47 8.77 -12.70
C ASP A 79 -14.69 10.09 -12.84
N LEU A 80 -15.21 11.02 -13.63
CA LEU A 80 -14.72 12.42 -13.70
C LEU A 80 -15.84 13.37 -13.25
N THR A 81 -15.71 14.01 -12.09
CA THR A 81 -16.71 14.93 -11.54
C THR A 81 -16.08 16.00 -10.66
N ALA A 82 -16.72 17.17 -10.55
CA ALA A 82 -16.37 18.24 -9.60
C ALA A 82 -17.43 18.42 -8.49
N SER A 83 -18.36 17.46 -8.37
CA SER A 83 -19.51 17.56 -7.46
C SER A 83 -19.62 16.39 -6.48
N ARG A 84 -18.60 15.51 -6.41
CA ARG A 84 -18.55 14.44 -5.41
C ARG A 84 -18.51 15.07 -4.01
N LYS A 85 -19.35 14.58 -3.10
CA LYS A 85 -19.45 15.10 -1.73
C LYS A 85 -18.50 14.36 -0.81
N VAL A 86 -17.65 15.11 -0.11
CA VAL A 86 -16.70 14.58 0.87
C VAL A 86 -16.78 15.37 2.17
N ARG A 87 -16.41 14.72 3.28
CA ARG A 87 -16.22 15.38 4.58
C ARG A 87 -14.84 16.01 4.61
N VAL A 88 -14.77 17.30 4.96
CA VAL A 88 -13.52 18.06 5.07
C VAL A 88 -13.46 18.65 6.48
N PHE A 89 -12.28 18.60 7.10
CA PHE A 89 -12.06 19.23 8.39
C PHE A 89 -11.95 20.75 8.23
N ASP A 90 -12.51 21.50 9.18
CA ASP A 90 -12.40 22.97 9.22
C ASP A 90 -11.04 23.44 9.78
N VAL A 91 -10.22 22.50 10.23
CA VAL A 91 -8.88 22.69 10.78
C VAL A 91 -7.87 21.85 9.99
N PRO A 92 -6.56 22.20 10.00
CA PRO A 92 -5.53 21.38 9.38
C PRO A 92 -5.56 19.93 9.86
N LEU A 93 -5.20 18.99 8.97
CA LEU A 93 -5.29 17.56 9.25
C LEU A 93 -4.49 17.16 10.51
N GLU A 94 -3.31 17.74 10.71
CA GLU A 94 -2.48 17.47 11.88
C GLU A 94 -3.20 17.86 13.19
N GLU A 95 -3.91 18.98 13.19
CA GLU A 95 -4.70 19.43 14.34
C GLU A 95 -5.91 18.52 14.56
N ALA A 96 -6.63 18.17 13.49
CA ALA A 96 -7.74 17.23 13.55
C ALA A 96 -7.31 15.86 14.12
N LEU A 97 -6.16 15.34 13.70
CA LEU A 97 -5.61 14.09 14.21
C LEU A 97 -5.25 14.19 15.70
N VAL A 98 -4.71 15.33 16.16
CA VAL A 98 -4.44 15.56 17.59
C VAL A 98 -5.74 15.58 18.40
N MET A 99 -6.79 16.23 17.90
CA MET A 99 -8.12 16.23 18.52
C MET A 99 -8.69 14.80 18.62
N ILE A 100 -8.62 14.02 17.54
CA ILE A 100 -9.10 12.63 17.50
C ILE A 100 -8.34 11.76 18.52
N ARG A 101 -7.00 11.92 18.64
CA ARG A 101 -6.22 11.21 19.67
C ARG A 101 -6.64 11.58 21.08
N ARG A 102 -7.12 12.82 21.29
CA ARG A 102 -7.74 13.29 22.54
C ARG A 102 -9.20 12.85 22.68
N LYS A 103 -9.75 12.08 21.74
CA LYS A 103 -11.15 11.65 21.64
C LYS A 103 -12.13 12.82 21.47
N GLU A 104 -11.67 13.94 20.94
CA GLU A 104 -12.48 15.08 20.54
C GLU A 104 -12.95 14.89 19.09
N LYS A 105 -14.09 15.49 18.72
CA LYS A 105 -14.57 15.51 17.34
C LYS A 105 -14.10 16.79 16.65
N PRO A 106 -13.21 16.72 15.64
CA PRO A 106 -12.84 17.89 14.88
C PRO A 106 -14.06 18.49 14.16
N PRO A 107 -14.16 19.81 14.05
CA PRO A 107 -15.18 20.45 13.24
C PRO A 107 -15.01 20.02 11.77
N GLU A 108 -16.12 19.63 11.14
CA GLU A 108 -16.17 19.09 9.78
C GLU A 108 -17.40 19.64 9.03
N HIS A 109 -17.27 19.78 7.71
CA HIS A 109 -18.39 20.10 6.83
C HIS A 109 -18.37 19.27 5.55
N MET A 110 -19.48 19.27 4.81
CA MET A 110 -19.58 18.64 3.50
C MET A 110 -19.16 19.61 2.40
N ALA A 111 -18.13 19.27 1.64
CA ALA A 111 -17.66 20.03 0.49
C ALA A 111 -17.84 19.25 -0.82
N ASN A 112 -17.78 19.96 -1.95
CA ASN A 112 -17.55 19.31 -3.24
C ASN A 112 -16.06 19.03 -3.40
N CYS A 113 -15.69 17.87 -3.91
CA CYS A 113 -14.34 17.59 -4.38
C CYS A 113 -14.30 17.42 -5.90
N LEU A 114 -13.17 17.81 -6.48
CA LEU A 114 -12.76 17.35 -7.78
C LEU A 114 -12.29 15.90 -7.64
N TYR A 115 -12.96 14.99 -8.35
CA TYR A 115 -12.59 13.58 -8.46
C TYR A 115 -12.40 13.24 -9.94
N LEU A 116 -11.17 12.91 -10.31
CA LEU A 116 -10.79 12.46 -11.65
C LEU A 116 -10.17 11.07 -11.55
N GLU A 117 -10.83 10.07 -12.08
CA GLU A 117 -10.36 8.70 -12.17
C GLU A 117 -10.31 8.22 -13.62
N TRP A 118 -9.22 7.54 -13.97
CA TRP A 118 -9.11 6.85 -15.25
C TRP A 118 -8.29 5.56 -15.14
N PHE A 119 -8.48 4.70 -16.12
CA PHE A 119 -7.78 3.43 -16.26
C PHE A 119 -6.80 3.54 -17.42
N SER A 120 -5.54 3.70 -17.07
CA SER A 120 -4.41 3.82 -17.99
C SER A 120 -3.92 2.47 -18.46
N ASP A 121 -3.63 2.36 -19.75
CA ASP A 121 -2.97 1.19 -20.34
C ASP A 121 -1.53 1.00 -19.82
N TYR A 122 -0.91 2.06 -19.27
CA TYR A 122 0.48 2.05 -18.78
C TYR A 122 0.58 1.98 -17.25
N ASN A 123 -0.25 2.76 -16.55
CA ASN A 123 -0.13 2.94 -15.10
C ASN A 123 -1.26 2.27 -14.30
N GLY A 124 -2.24 1.65 -14.95
CA GLY A 124 -3.43 1.11 -14.27
C GLY A 124 -4.38 2.22 -13.82
N ARG A 125 -4.98 2.08 -12.64
CA ARG A 125 -5.92 3.08 -12.11
C ARG A 125 -5.18 4.30 -11.57
N VAL A 126 -5.52 5.49 -12.07
CA VAL A 126 -4.94 6.78 -11.64
C VAL A 126 -6.05 7.68 -11.11
N VAL A 127 -5.80 8.37 -10.00
CA VAL A 127 -6.80 9.17 -9.30
C VAL A 127 -6.24 10.53 -8.89
N ILE A 128 -7.01 11.59 -9.15
CA ILE A 128 -6.86 12.93 -8.56
C ILE A 128 -8.13 13.21 -7.76
N GLU A 129 -7.96 13.43 -6.46
CA GLU A 129 -9.07 13.73 -5.55
C GLU A 129 -8.65 14.88 -4.63
N SER A 130 -9.36 16.01 -4.68
CA SER A 130 -9.10 17.14 -3.77
C SER A 130 -10.32 18.04 -3.65
N ALA A 131 -10.58 18.55 -2.44
CA ALA A 131 -11.59 19.58 -2.17
C ALA A 131 -11.00 21.01 -2.19
N ASP A 132 -9.68 21.15 -2.31
CA ASP A 132 -8.96 22.40 -2.11
C ASP A 132 -8.59 23.12 -3.42
N TYR A 133 -8.75 22.47 -4.57
CA TYR A 133 -8.38 23.04 -5.85
C TYR A 133 -9.29 24.21 -6.25
N GLU A 134 -8.67 25.22 -6.86
CA GLU A 134 -9.38 26.32 -7.48
C GLU A 134 -9.85 25.90 -8.88
N LEU A 135 -11.17 25.83 -9.10
CA LEU A 135 -11.77 25.31 -10.32
C LEU A 135 -12.39 26.42 -11.19
N THR A 136 -12.25 26.29 -12.51
CA THR A 136 -13.05 27.05 -13.48
C THR A 136 -13.61 26.08 -14.53
N ILE A 137 -14.94 26.10 -14.71
CA ILE A 137 -15.67 25.21 -15.62
C ILE A 137 -16.37 26.06 -16.68
N SER A 138 -16.19 25.74 -17.95
CA SER A 138 -16.84 26.45 -19.06
C SER A 138 -18.35 26.15 -19.14
N ALA A 139 -19.06 26.90 -19.99
CA ALA A 139 -20.38 26.47 -20.43
C ALA A 139 -20.27 25.12 -21.21
N PRO A 140 -21.27 24.23 -21.09
CA PRO A 140 -21.25 22.96 -21.80
C PRO A 140 -21.57 23.14 -23.30
N GLU A 141 -20.78 22.53 -24.17
CA GLU A 141 -21.04 22.42 -25.62
C GLU A 141 -22.10 21.35 -25.94
N TRP A 142 -22.29 20.37 -25.04
CA TRP A 142 -23.32 19.35 -25.11
C TRP A 142 -23.71 18.90 -23.70
N ARG A 143 -24.85 18.20 -23.57
CA ARG A 143 -25.31 17.65 -22.29
C ARG A 143 -25.65 16.17 -22.45
N LEU A 144 -25.46 15.41 -21.37
CA LEU A 144 -25.88 14.01 -21.33
C LEU A 144 -27.39 13.91 -21.41
N SER A 145 -27.86 13.00 -22.27
CA SER A 145 -29.22 12.46 -22.14
C SER A 145 -29.24 11.38 -21.03
N PRO A 146 -30.42 10.99 -20.53
CA PRO A 146 -30.52 9.86 -19.59
C PRO A 146 -29.93 8.55 -20.14
N GLU A 147 -30.02 8.32 -21.45
CA GLU A 147 -29.43 7.16 -22.13
C GLU A 147 -27.90 7.24 -22.13
N ASP A 148 -27.35 8.44 -22.40
CA ASP A 148 -25.90 8.66 -22.35
C ASP A 148 -25.34 8.48 -20.94
N GLU A 149 -26.09 8.88 -19.92
CA GLU A 149 -25.71 8.72 -18.53
C GLU A 149 -25.66 7.24 -18.13
N ALA A 150 -26.63 6.44 -18.56
CA ALA A 150 -26.63 5.00 -18.34
C ALA A 150 -25.44 4.32 -19.04
N GLU A 151 -25.15 4.71 -20.28
CA GLU A 151 -24.00 4.19 -21.03
C GLU A 151 -22.67 4.62 -20.40
N ARG A 152 -22.58 5.86 -19.90
CA ARG A 152 -21.42 6.37 -19.17
C ARG A 152 -21.16 5.57 -17.91
N ALA A 153 -22.19 5.32 -17.09
CA ALA A 153 -22.07 4.50 -15.89
C ALA A 153 -21.62 3.06 -16.21
N LYS A 154 -22.16 2.48 -17.30
CA LYS A 154 -21.74 1.16 -17.79
C LYS A 154 -20.27 1.13 -18.23
N GLN A 155 -19.80 2.17 -18.94
CA GLN A 155 -18.40 2.27 -19.38
C GLN A 155 -17.44 2.42 -18.21
N ALA A 156 -17.77 3.26 -17.22
CA ALA A 156 -16.98 3.41 -16.00
C ALA A 156 -16.89 2.08 -15.21
N ALA A 157 -18.02 1.37 -15.08
CA ALA A 157 -18.06 0.05 -14.44
C ALA A 157 -17.25 -0.99 -15.21
N ALA A 158 -17.29 -0.99 -16.54
CA ALA A 158 -16.48 -1.88 -17.38
C ALA A 158 -14.98 -1.60 -17.22
N GLY A 159 -14.56 -0.33 -17.17
CA GLY A 159 -13.16 0.03 -16.92
C GLY A 159 -12.64 -0.50 -15.57
N MET A 160 -13.47 -0.40 -14.52
CA MET A 160 -13.15 -0.98 -13.22
C MET A 160 -13.08 -2.51 -13.27
N ALA A 161 -14.05 -3.17 -13.93
CA ALA A 161 -14.06 -4.62 -14.08
C ALA A 161 -12.84 -5.15 -14.86
N ASP A 162 -12.43 -4.46 -15.93
CA ASP A 162 -11.22 -4.81 -16.68
C ASP A 162 -9.96 -4.66 -15.79
N PHE A 163 -9.91 -3.60 -14.98
CA PHE A 163 -8.81 -3.38 -14.04
C PHE A 163 -8.75 -4.45 -12.94
N THR A 164 -9.86 -4.76 -12.28
CA THR A 164 -9.93 -5.82 -11.25
C THR A 164 -9.72 -7.21 -11.85
N GLY A 165 -10.10 -7.42 -13.11
CA GLY A 165 -9.80 -8.61 -13.89
C GLY A 165 -8.30 -8.85 -13.99
N LYS A 166 -7.51 -7.84 -14.36
CA LYS A 166 -6.03 -7.94 -14.40
C LYS A 166 -5.42 -8.29 -13.05
N LEU A 167 -5.97 -7.78 -11.94
CA LEU A 167 -5.52 -8.14 -10.59
C LEU A 167 -5.88 -9.60 -10.26
N SER A 168 -7.03 -10.08 -10.72
CA SER A 168 -7.44 -11.49 -10.59
C SER A 168 -6.53 -12.42 -11.38
N GLU A 169 -6.19 -12.06 -12.62
CA GLU A 169 -5.22 -12.82 -13.43
C GLU A 169 -3.83 -12.91 -12.77
N ALA A 170 -3.40 -11.86 -12.07
CA ALA A 170 -2.15 -11.86 -11.31
C ALA A 170 -2.18 -12.89 -10.16
N ILE A 171 -3.31 -12.98 -9.44
CA ILE A 171 -3.53 -14.00 -8.39
C ILE A 171 -3.49 -15.40 -9.01
N GLU A 172 -4.26 -15.64 -10.07
CA GLU A 172 -4.35 -16.94 -10.75
C GLU A 172 -2.98 -17.41 -11.29
N LYS A 173 -2.17 -16.48 -11.80
CA LYS A 173 -0.81 -16.77 -12.27
C LYS A 173 0.07 -17.36 -11.17
N HIS A 174 -0.04 -16.86 -9.94
CA HIS A 174 0.71 -17.36 -8.79
C HIS A 174 0.09 -18.63 -8.20
N GLN A 175 -1.23 -18.77 -8.27
CA GLN A 175 -1.94 -19.99 -7.87
C GLN A 175 -1.61 -21.19 -8.76
N ARG A 176 -1.36 -20.96 -10.05
CA ARG A 176 -1.12 -22.03 -11.02
C ARG A 176 0.09 -22.88 -10.67
N GLY A 177 -0.16 -24.18 -10.49
CA GLY A 177 0.87 -25.17 -10.16
C GLY A 177 1.46 -24.98 -8.77
N GLN A 178 0.69 -24.43 -7.82
CA GLN A 178 0.92 -24.66 -6.41
C GLN A 178 0.64 -26.12 -6.05
N LYS A 179 1.37 -26.64 -5.08
CA LYS A 179 1.13 -27.97 -4.52
C LYS A 179 -0.14 -27.94 -3.68
N ASP A 180 -0.70 -29.13 -3.46
CA ASP A 180 -1.78 -29.32 -2.49
C ASP A 180 -1.29 -28.87 -1.10
N PRO A 181 -2.09 -28.12 -0.32
CA PRO A 181 -1.74 -27.73 1.05
C PRO A 181 -1.40 -28.90 1.99
N GLU A 182 -1.92 -30.10 1.71
CA GLU A 182 -1.63 -31.32 2.49
C GLU A 182 -0.28 -31.97 2.13
N GLN A 183 0.39 -31.50 1.08
CA GLN A 183 1.73 -31.98 0.70
C GLN A 183 2.82 -31.20 1.43
N GLU A 184 4.00 -31.81 1.57
CA GLU A 184 5.20 -31.14 2.08
C GLU A 184 5.66 -30.04 1.10
N TRP A 185 5.80 -28.82 1.61
CA TRP A 185 6.19 -27.65 0.85
C TRP A 185 7.66 -27.32 1.08
N ASP A 186 8.36 -26.96 0.01
CA ASP A 186 9.70 -26.39 0.15
C ASP A 186 9.66 -24.85 0.15
N GLU A 187 10.83 -24.24 0.34
CA GLU A 187 10.97 -22.77 0.41
C GLU A 187 10.52 -22.05 -0.87
N HIS A 188 10.46 -22.73 -2.02
CA HIS A 188 9.98 -22.17 -3.29
C HIS A 188 8.46 -22.29 -3.43
N ASP A 189 7.87 -23.37 -2.90
CA ASP A 189 6.41 -23.52 -2.83
C ASP A 189 5.81 -22.42 -1.94
N TYR A 190 6.39 -22.20 -0.75
CA TYR A 190 5.98 -21.10 0.13
C TYR A 190 6.17 -19.73 -0.51
N GLU A 191 7.28 -19.49 -1.19
CA GLU A 191 7.49 -18.24 -1.92
C GLU A 191 6.43 -18.01 -3.01
N LYS A 192 6.00 -19.06 -3.70
CA LYS A 192 4.92 -18.96 -4.70
C LYS A 192 3.58 -18.61 -4.02
N PHE A 193 3.26 -19.27 -2.92
CA PHE A 193 2.06 -18.98 -2.12
C PHE A 193 2.07 -17.55 -1.59
N LEU A 194 3.21 -17.08 -1.09
CA LEU A 194 3.37 -15.71 -0.58
C LEU A 194 3.19 -14.66 -1.68
N LYS A 195 3.64 -14.92 -2.91
CA LYS A 195 3.35 -14.04 -4.05
C LYS A 195 1.88 -14.00 -4.42
N GLU A 196 1.16 -15.11 -4.28
CA GLU A 196 -0.29 -15.10 -4.43
C GLU A 196 -0.95 -14.26 -3.33
N SER A 197 -0.52 -14.43 -2.09
CA SER A 197 -1.01 -13.64 -0.95
C SER A 197 -0.75 -12.14 -1.13
N ASP A 198 0.43 -11.75 -1.61
CA ASP A 198 0.75 -10.36 -1.95
C ASP A 198 -0.21 -9.85 -3.04
N ALA A 199 -0.41 -10.60 -4.13
CA ALA A 199 -1.32 -10.21 -5.22
C ALA A 199 -2.80 -10.09 -4.76
N ARG A 200 -3.24 -10.96 -3.84
CA ARG A 200 -4.57 -10.85 -3.20
C ARG A 200 -4.66 -9.58 -2.35
N THR A 201 -3.61 -9.27 -1.60
CA THR A 201 -3.53 -8.05 -0.78
C THR A 201 -3.60 -6.80 -1.66
N ASP A 202 -2.88 -6.79 -2.79
CA ASP A 202 -2.94 -5.70 -3.76
C ASP A 202 -4.37 -5.51 -4.31
N LYS A 203 -5.04 -6.60 -4.70
CA LYS A 203 -6.44 -6.56 -5.15
C LYS A 203 -7.37 -6.03 -4.06
N TYR A 204 -7.24 -6.53 -2.83
CA TYR A 204 -8.07 -6.10 -1.72
C TYR A 204 -7.88 -4.60 -1.40
N ALA A 205 -6.64 -4.13 -1.36
CA ALA A 205 -6.33 -2.72 -1.14
C ALA A 205 -6.94 -1.80 -2.21
N GLU A 206 -6.94 -2.22 -3.49
CA GLU A 206 -7.58 -1.48 -4.59
C GLU A 206 -9.10 -1.39 -4.46
N LEU A 207 -9.73 -2.50 -4.05
CA LEU A 207 -11.17 -2.55 -3.86
C LEU A 207 -11.61 -1.71 -2.66
N LEU A 208 -10.86 -1.79 -1.55
CA LEU A 208 -11.04 -0.89 -0.39
C LEU A 208 -10.90 0.57 -0.80
N ASP A 209 -9.88 0.93 -1.58
CA ASP A 209 -9.69 2.29 -2.05
C ASP A 209 -10.84 2.79 -2.96
N LYS A 210 -11.40 1.91 -3.81
CA LYS A 210 -12.51 2.28 -4.70
C LYS A 210 -13.83 2.41 -3.95
N TYR A 211 -14.17 1.43 -3.10
CA TYR A 211 -15.51 1.29 -2.53
C TYR A 211 -15.63 1.83 -1.10
N GLY A 212 -14.53 1.93 -0.36
CA GLY A 212 -14.54 2.33 1.05
C GLY A 212 -14.93 1.18 1.98
N ASP A 213 -15.54 1.53 3.11
CA ASP A 213 -15.74 0.68 4.29
C ASP A 213 -17.21 0.58 4.74
N SER A 214 -18.19 0.91 3.88
CA SER A 214 -19.61 0.68 4.20
C SER A 214 -20.01 -0.79 4.04
N ASP A 215 -21.10 -1.22 4.68
CA ASP A 215 -21.63 -2.59 4.55
C ASP A 215 -21.84 -3.00 3.07
N GLU A 216 -22.32 -2.09 2.22
CA GLU A 216 -22.47 -2.34 0.78
C GLU A 216 -21.13 -2.44 0.05
N ALA A 217 -20.13 -1.67 0.49
CA ALA A 217 -18.77 -1.76 -0.01
C ALA A 217 -18.16 -3.11 0.37
N GLU A 218 -18.27 -3.52 1.63
CA GLU A 218 -17.81 -4.82 2.11
C GLU A 218 -18.44 -5.99 1.32
N ALA A 219 -19.76 -5.97 1.13
CA ALA A 219 -20.45 -6.99 0.33
C ALA A 219 -19.96 -7.01 -1.13
N THR A 220 -19.61 -5.85 -1.68
CA THR A 220 -19.04 -5.75 -3.02
C THR A 220 -17.63 -6.31 -3.08
N ILE A 221 -16.78 -5.94 -2.12
CA ILE A 221 -15.40 -6.41 -2.00
C ILE A 221 -15.39 -7.93 -1.79
N ALA A 222 -16.24 -8.47 -0.92
CA ALA A 222 -16.33 -9.91 -0.66
C ALA A 222 -16.63 -10.70 -1.94
N ARG A 223 -17.59 -10.23 -2.74
CA ARG A 223 -17.91 -10.85 -4.05
C ARG A 223 -16.73 -10.80 -5.01
N GLU A 224 -16.10 -9.64 -5.16
CA GLU A 224 -14.94 -9.46 -6.03
C GLU A 224 -13.74 -10.31 -5.58
N MET A 225 -13.56 -10.49 -4.27
CA MET A 225 -12.50 -11.33 -3.70
C MET A 225 -12.83 -12.83 -3.71
N GLY A 226 -14.05 -13.22 -4.12
CA GLY A 226 -14.51 -14.61 -4.08
C GLY A 226 -14.72 -15.13 -2.65
N TRP A 227 -14.98 -14.24 -1.70
CA TRP A 227 -15.31 -14.55 -0.30
C TRP A 227 -16.81 -14.73 -0.07
N ASP A 228 -17.63 -14.43 -1.08
CA ASP A 228 -19.06 -14.75 -1.13
C ASP A 228 -19.22 -16.29 -1.24
N ARG A 229 -18.89 -16.99 -0.16
CA ARG A 229 -19.06 -18.43 -0.02
C ARG A 229 -20.49 -18.69 0.44
N ASN A 230 -21.16 -19.64 -0.21
CA ASN A 230 -22.39 -20.22 0.30
C ASN A 230 -22.14 -20.73 1.74
N GLU A 231 -23.00 -20.34 2.68
CA GLU A 231 -22.95 -20.78 4.09
C GLU A 231 -22.96 -22.31 4.25
N GLU A 232 -23.31 -23.06 3.21
CA GLU A 232 -23.47 -24.52 3.20
C GLU A 232 -22.16 -25.33 3.30
N GLU A 233 -20.98 -24.74 3.04
CA GLU A 233 -19.69 -25.46 3.11
C GLU A 233 -18.87 -25.16 4.38
N ASN A 234 -19.38 -24.32 5.29
CA ASN A 234 -18.68 -24.01 6.51
C ASN A 234 -19.34 -24.77 7.66
N GLU A 235 -18.63 -25.72 8.28
CA GLU A 235 -18.98 -26.19 9.63
C GLU A 235 -18.80 -24.99 10.57
N GLN A 236 -19.77 -24.08 10.57
CA GLN A 236 -19.77 -22.91 11.45
C GLN A 236 -19.94 -23.43 12.86
N LEU A 237 -18.87 -23.29 13.65
CA LEU A 237 -18.97 -23.43 15.10
C LEU A 237 -20.07 -22.50 15.59
N SER A 238 -20.97 -23.03 16.43
CA SER A 238 -21.98 -22.23 17.11
C SER A 238 -21.31 -21.12 17.93
N VAL A 239 -22.05 -20.04 18.20
CA VAL A 239 -21.56 -18.96 19.08
C VAL A 239 -21.17 -19.53 20.45
N GLU A 240 -21.88 -20.54 20.93
CA GLU A 240 -21.57 -21.27 22.15
C GLU A 240 -20.24 -22.03 22.07
N GLU A 241 -19.96 -22.71 20.94
CA GLU A 241 -18.68 -23.39 20.72
C GLU A 241 -17.52 -22.41 20.58
N ILE A 242 -17.74 -21.29 19.89
CA ILE A 242 -16.76 -20.20 19.79
C ILE A 242 -16.47 -19.65 21.19
N ASN A 243 -17.51 -19.28 21.94
CA ASN A 243 -17.35 -18.77 23.31
C ASN A 243 -16.66 -19.78 24.22
N ALA A 244 -16.99 -21.07 24.12
CA ALA A 244 -16.33 -22.11 24.89
C ALA A 244 -14.83 -22.25 24.54
N ILE A 245 -14.47 -22.13 23.25
CA ILE A 245 -13.05 -22.11 22.82
C ILE A 245 -12.34 -20.89 23.40
N PHE A 246 -12.94 -19.69 23.29
CA PHE A 246 -12.35 -18.46 23.84
C PHE A 246 -12.24 -18.50 25.37
N GLU A 247 -13.23 -19.01 26.08
CA GLU A 247 -13.19 -19.21 27.53
C GLU A 247 -12.08 -20.21 27.90
N SER A 248 -11.98 -21.34 27.18
CA SER A 248 -10.93 -22.33 27.43
C SER A 248 -9.53 -21.78 27.14
N ALA A 249 -9.36 -20.97 26.11
CA ALA A 249 -8.09 -20.33 25.76
C ALA A 249 -7.74 -19.18 26.72
N ALA A 250 -8.71 -18.49 27.31
CA ALA A 250 -8.46 -17.42 28.29
C ALA A 250 -7.93 -17.95 29.63
N ASP A 251 -8.26 -19.20 29.97
CA ASP A 251 -7.78 -19.88 31.18
C ASP A 251 -6.40 -20.55 30.99
N GLU A 252 -5.96 -20.76 29.74
CA GLU A 252 -4.61 -21.25 29.45
C GLU A 252 -3.60 -20.10 29.47
N PRO A 253 -2.57 -20.14 30.35
CA PRO A 253 -1.51 -19.15 30.30
C PRO A 253 -0.79 -19.26 28.94
N PRO A 254 -0.41 -18.13 28.32
CA PRO A 254 0.31 -18.15 27.06
C PRO A 254 1.58 -19.02 27.22
N PRO A 255 1.96 -19.77 26.17
CA PRO A 255 3.16 -20.60 26.22
C PRO A 255 4.36 -19.72 26.55
N GLU A 256 5.03 -20.03 27.67
CA GLU A 256 6.30 -19.39 28.00
C GLU A 256 7.40 -19.98 27.11
N PRO A 257 8.25 -19.16 26.48
CA PRO A 257 9.33 -19.65 25.65
C PRO A 257 10.36 -20.40 26.50
N ASP A 258 11.07 -21.35 25.88
CA ASP A 258 12.09 -22.14 26.57
C ASP A 258 13.18 -21.23 27.18
N PRO A 259 13.35 -21.21 28.53
CA PRO A 259 14.37 -20.40 29.18
C PRO A 259 15.80 -20.68 28.70
N HIS A 260 16.08 -21.89 28.20
CA HIS A 260 17.40 -22.22 27.66
C HIS A 260 17.69 -21.60 26.30
N ARG A 261 16.67 -21.08 25.62
CA ARG A 261 16.76 -20.42 24.31
C ARG A 261 16.73 -18.89 24.44
N GLU A 262 16.73 -18.34 25.67
CA GLU A 262 16.83 -16.90 25.91
C GLU A 262 18.16 -16.35 25.36
N GLY A 263 18.09 -15.22 24.66
CA GLY A 263 19.22 -14.62 23.93
C GLY A 263 19.55 -15.29 22.59
N ILE A 264 18.91 -16.42 22.27
CA ILE A 264 19.08 -17.15 21.00
C ILE A 264 17.83 -16.98 20.14
N ASP A 265 16.70 -17.50 20.61
CA ASP A 265 15.42 -17.46 19.89
C ASP A 265 14.55 -16.28 20.31
N TRP A 266 14.76 -15.82 21.55
CA TRP A 266 13.91 -14.81 22.15
C TRP A 266 14.68 -13.93 23.12
N VAL A 267 14.27 -12.68 23.22
CA VAL A 267 14.65 -11.71 24.25
C VAL A 267 13.40 -10.98 24.70
N ARG A 268 13.44 -10.43 25.92
CA ARG A 268 12.39 -9.57 26.43
C ARG A 268 12.78 -8.10 26.26
N THR A 269 11.93 -7.31 25.60
CA THR A 269 12.15 -5.87 25.45
C THR A 269 11.97 -5.15 26.81
N ALA A 270 12.34 -3.88 26.86
CA ALA A 270 12.11 -3.04 28.04
C ALA A 270 10.62 -2.93 28.41
N ASP A 271 9.73 -3.01 27.42
CA ASP A 271 8.27 -2.94 27.59
C ASP A 271 7.65 -4.30 27.97
N GLY A 272 8.45 -5.37 28.00
CA GLY A 272 8.03 -6.70 28.42
C GLY A 272 7.68 -7.65 27.27
N ASP A 273 7.72 -7.18 26.03
CA ASP A 273 7.37 -7.94 24.83
C ASP A 273 8.43 -8.98 24.47
N LEU A 274 8.00 -10.12 23.94
CA LEU A 274 8.88 -11.17 23.44
C LEU A 274 9.16 -10.97 21.96
N CYS A 275 10.43 -11.01 21.59
CA CYS A 275 10.85 -10.90 20.19
C CYS A 275 12.16 -11.65 19.95
N HIS A 276 12.44 -11.98 18.69
CA HIS A 276 13.69 -12.63 18.34
C HIS A 276 14.86 -11.62 18.35
N PRO A 277 16.05 -11.94 18.91
CA PRO A 277 17.15 -10.99 19.05
C PRO A 277 17.58 -10.32 17.71
N LEU A 278 17.63 -11.09 16.62
CA LEU A 278 17.91 -10.55 15.28
C LEU A 278 16.85 -9.55 14.81
N GLN A 279 15.56 -9.84 15.04
CA GLN A 279 14.48 -8.94 14.67
C GLN A 279 14.55 -7.65 15.51
N HIS A 280 14.75 -7.78 16.82
CA HIS A 280 14.88 -6.64 17.72
C HIS A 280 16.04 -5.72 17.30
N ARG A 281 17.22 -6.31 17.04
CA ARG A 281 18.41 -5.59 16.55
C ARG A 281 18.13 -4.84 15.24
N CYS A 282 17.45 -5.47 14.29
CA CYS A 282 17.07 -4.84 13.03
C CYS A 282 16.10 -3.67 13.25
N SER A 283 15.11 -3.84 14.12
CA SER A 283 14.12 -2.80 14.47
C SER A 283 14.78 -1.59 15.12
N GLU A 284 15.65 -1.81 16.12
CA GLU A 284 16.38 -0.74 16.80
C GLU A 284 17.29 0.02 15.82
N SER A 285 17.93 -0.70 14.91
CA SER A 285 18.76 -0.10 13.86
C SER A 285 17.94 0.75 12.90
N ALA A 286 16.78 0.24 12.46
CA ALA A 286 15.86 0.98 11.59
C ALA A 286 15.39 2.28 12.25
N LEU A 287 14.96 2.20 13.51
CA LEU A 287 14.52 3.36 14.29
C LEU A 287 15.67 4.37 14.48
N LYS A 288 16.86 3.89 14.83
CA LYS A 288 18.04 4.73 15.01
C LYS A 288 18.39 5.52 13.75
N PHE A 289 18.45 4.86 12.58
CA PHE A 289 18.83 5.55 11.34
C PHE A 289 17.73 6.49 10.83
N HIS A 290 16.46 6.13 11.03
CA HIS A 290 15.34 7.04 10.77
C HIS A 290 15.44 8.32 11.62
N GLN A 291 15.65 8.18 12.94
CA GLN A 291 15.84 9.33 13.84
C GLN A 291 17.08 10.17 13.47
N HIS A 292 18.15 9.56 12.94
CA HIS A 292 19.30 10.30 12.44
C HIS A 292 18.95 11.12 11.20
N ALA A 293 18.18 10.55 10.27
CA ALA A 293 17.73 11.27 9.07
C ALA A 293 16.80 12.44 9.44
N GLU A 294 15.87 12.23 10.36
CA GLU A 294 14.97 13.25 10.89
C GLU A 294 15.73 14.40 11.54
N LYS A 295 16.68 14.10 12.45
CA LYS A 295 17.53 15.12 13.13
C LYS A 295 18.37 15.95 12.17
N LEU A 296 18.69 15.41 11.00
CA LEU A 296 19.44 16.10 9.95
C LEU A 296 18.53 16.86 8.98
N GLY A 297 17.20 16.77 9.14
CA GLY A 297 16.22 17.38 8.25
C GLY A 297 16.21 16.78 6.85
N LEU A 298 16.67 15.53 6.69
CA LEU A 298 16.83 14.91 5.36
C LEU A 298 15.49 14.47 4.76
N GLU A 299 14.44 14.32 5.57
CA GLU A 299 13.10 13.96 5.10
C GLU A 299 12.53 15.02 4.16
N GLU A 300 12.84 16.30 4.40
CA GLU A 300 12.40 17.41 3.53
C GLU A 300 13.05 17.37 2.14
N MET A 301 14.15 16.64 1.98
CA MET A 301 14.86 16.54 0.70
C MET A 301 14.18 15.61 -0.29
N ASN A 302 13.26 14.74 0.16
CA ASN A 302 12.58 13.73 -0.66
C ASN A 302 13.57 12.91 -1.53
N ASP A 303 14.74 12.55 -0.96
CA ASP A 303 15.76 11.81 -1.68
C ASP A 303 15.40 10.33 -1.76
N LYS A 304 15.23 9.81 -2.98
CA LYS A 304 14.76 8.44 -3.24
C LYS A 304 15.71 7.37 -2.72
N ASP A 305 17.00 7.63 -2.72
CA ASP A 305 17.99 6.64 -2.28
C ASP A 305 18.03 6.58 -0.74
N LEU A 306 17.81 7.72 -0.07
CA LEU A 306 17.63 7.77 1.38
C LEU A 306 16.31 7.09 1.80
N ASP A 307 15.22 7.38 1.09
CA ASP A 307 13.92 6.74 1.31
C ASP A 307 14.03 5.22 1.13
N GLN A 308 14.69 4.77 0.05
CA GLN A 308 14.99 3.35 -0.17
C GLN A 308 15.82 2.76 0.97
N PHE A 309 16.86 3.44 1.46
CA PHE A 309 17.65 2.95 2.58
C PHE A 309 16.79 2.71 3.83
N ILE A 310 16.03 3.73 4.26
CA ILE A 310 15.28 3.71 5.53
C ILE A 310 14.05 2.80 5.44
N PHE A 311 13.23 2.97 4.40
CA PHE A 311 11.98 2.20 4.24
C PHE A 311 12.25 0.71 4.07
N GLU A 312 13.26 0.35 3.30
CA GLU A 312 13.60 -1.06 3.08
C GLU A 312 14.18 -1.70 4.35
N LEU A 313 14.92 -0.95 5.18
CA LEU A 313 15.40 -1.46 6.48
C LEU A 313 14.25 -1.70 7.46
N GLN A 314 13.29 -0.77 7.54
CA GLN A 314 12.08 -0.95 8.33
C GLN A 314 11.28 -2.16 7.84
N THR A 315 11.19 -2.33 6.52
CA THR A 315 10.52 -3.48 5.90
C THR A 315 11.25 -4.79 6.21
N THR A 316 12.59 -4.81 6.20
CA THR A 316 13.37 -5.97 6.67
C THR A 316 13.00 -6.35 8.10
N SER A 317 12.92 -5.38 9.03
CA SER A 317 12.49 -5.65 10.41
C SER A 317 11.10 -6.29 10.46
N ALA A 318 10.13 -5.76 9.70
CA ALA A 318 8.77 -6.31 9.64
C ALA A 318 8.73 -7.74 9.07
N LYS A 319 9.53 -8.03 8.03
CA LYS A 319 9.65 -9.40 7.49
C LYS A 319 10.32 -10.36 8.47
N LEU A 320 11.32 -9.91 9.23
CA LEU A 320 11.92 -10.70 10.30
C LEU A 320 10.94 -10.99 11.44
N ALA A 321 10.07 -10.03 11.80
CA ALA A 321 9.01 -10.26 12.78
C ALA A 321 8.06 -11.37 12.32
N GLY A 322 7.59 -11.31 11.06
CA GLY A 322 6.76 -12.36 10.47
C GLY A 322 7.47 -13.72 10.40
N ALA A 323 8.80 -13.74 10.30
CA ALA A 323 9.61 -14.96 10.22
C ALA A 323 9.97 -15.59 11.57
N LEU A 324 10.05 -14.78 12.65
CA LEU A 324 10.72 -15.19 13.89
C LEU A 324 9.90 -14.98 15.16
N ASN A 325 8.87 -14.13 15.17
CA ASN A 325 8.13 -13.85 16.41
C ASN A 325 7.37 -15.07 16.95
N GLY A 326 6.87 -15.96 16.09
CA GLY A 326 6.26 -17.22 16.55
C GLY A 326 7.25 -18.10 17.31
N ILE A 327 8.54 -18.08 16.93
CA ILE A 327 9.60 -18.77 17.68
C ILE A 327 9.79 -18.10 19.04
N ALA A 328 9.80 -16.76 19.07
CA ALA A 328 10.02 -16.01 20.29
C ALA A 328 8.92 -16.23 21.35
N HIS A 329 7.70 -16.55 20.92
CA HIS A 329 6.55 -16.86 21.79
C HIS A 329 6.43 -18.37 22.08
N GLY A 330 7.38 -19.20 21.64
CA GLY A 330 7.28 -20.66 21.81
C GLY A 330 6.16 -21.31 20.98
N GLU A 331 5.50 -20.54 20.10
CA GLU A 331 4.43 -21.01 19.22
C GLU A 331 5.00 -21.81 18.04
N GLY A 332 6.26 -21.54 17.67
CA GLY A 332 7.03 -22.23 16.63
C GLY A 332 6.43 -22.09 15.23
N PHE A 333 7.27 -21.99 14.20
CA PHE A 333 6.80 -22.28 12.85
C PHE A 333 6.85 -23.79 12.67
N ARG A 334 5.70 -24.42 12.40
CA ARG A 334 5.60 -25.87 12.16
C ARG A 334 6.45 -26.34 10.98
N ASP A 335 6.82 -25.43 10.07
CA ASP A 335 7.59 -25.71 8.86
C ASP A 335 8.83 -24.80 8.73
N ALA A 336 10.01 -25.41 8.70
CA ALA A 336 11.28 -24.71 8.53
C ALA A 336 11.41 -24.04 7.14
N ALA A 337 10.82 -24.64 6.10
CA ALA A 337 10.84 -24.10 4.75
C ALA A 337 10.05 -22.79 4.64
N PHE A 338 8.96 -22.66 5.40
CA PHE A 338 8.22 -21.39 5.53
C PHE A 338 9.10 -20.29 6.11
N THR A 339 9.78 -20.56 7.23
CA THR A 339 10.68 -19.60 7.87
C THR A 339 11.77 -19.15 6.91
N VAL A 340 12.39 -20.09 6.19
CA VAL A 340 13.43 -19.77 5.20
C VAL A 340 12.88 -18.91 4.06
N ALA A 341 11.67 -19.16 3.57
CA ALA A 341 11.04 -18.32 2.54
C ALA A 341 10.88 -16.87 3.04
N TYR A 342 10.41 -16.66 4.27
CA TYR A 342 10.31 -15.32 4.85
C TYR A 342 11.67 -14.65 5.09
N LEU A 343 12.67 -15.41 5.55
CA LEU A 343 14.04 -14.91 5.72
C LEU A 343 14.65 -14.47 4.38
N LYS A 344 14.39 -15.19 3.27
CA LYS A 344 14.78 -14.75 1.92
C LYS A 344 14.12 -13.42 1.56
N ARG A 345 12.83 -13.24 1.85
CA ARG A 345 12.14 -11.96 1.60
C ARG A 345 12.74 -10.83 2.44
N ALA A 346 13.04 -11.07 3.72
CA ALA A 346 13.73 -10.10 4.58
C ALA A 346 15.10 -9.71 4.01
N LEU A 347 15.85 -10.69 3.50
CA LEU A 347 17.15 -10.51 2.87
C LEU A 347 17.07 -9.67 1.58
N ASP A 348 16.06 -9.89 0.74
CA ASP A 348 15.84 -9.10 -0.48
C ASP A 348 15.61 -7.62 -0.15
N HIS A 349 14.78 -7.31 0.85
CA HIS A 349 14.60 -5.95 1.35
C HIS A 349 15.90 -5.37 1.93
N LEU A 350 16.68 -6.17 2.65
CA LEU A 350 17.95 -5.73 3.22
C LEU A 350 18.96 -5.36 2.12
N HIS A 351 19.01 -6.10 1.02
CA HIS A 351 19.87 -5.76 -0.13
C HIS A 351 19.44 -4.47 -0.82
N LYS A 352 18.14 -4.18 -0.89
CA LYS A 352 17.64 -2.88 -1.38
C LYS A 352 18.03 -1.74 -0.45
N SER A 353 17.93 -1.96 0.87
CA SER A 353 18.40 -0.99 1.87
C SER A 353 19.90 -0.70 1.73
N GLN A 354 20.72 -1.74 1.56
CA GLN A 354 22.15 -1.62 1.28
C GLN A 354 22.42 -0.84 -0.02
N SER A 355 21.64 -1.12 -1.06
CA SER A 355 21.77 -0.41 -2.35
C SER A 355 21.45 1.09 -2.19
N GLY A 356 20.37 1.43 -1.48
CA GLY A 356 20.03 2.82 -1.16
C GLY A 356 21.13 3.51 -0.34
N LEU A 357 21.67 2.82 0.68
CA LEU A 357 22.76 3.34 1.51
C LEU A 357 24.01 3.67 0.66
N GLU A 358 24.43 2.77 -0.22
CA GLU A 358 25.59 3.02 -1.09
C GLU A 358 25.33 4.13 -2.11
N ALA A 359 24.10 4.29 -2.59
CA ALA A 359 23.73 5.38 -3.50
C ALA A 359 23.80 6.75 -2.81
N ILE A 360 23.38 6.87 -1.54
CA ILE A 360 23.50 8.12 -0.78
C ILE A 360 24.95 8.44 -0.36
N ALA A 361 25.86 7.45 -0.35
CA ALA A 361 27.28 7.67 -0.08
C ALA A 361 27.91 8.66 -1.08
N GLN A 362 27.54 8.53 -2.37
CA GLN A 362 28.00 9.42 -3.43
C GLN A 362 27.53 10.86 -3.24
N LYS A 363 26.33 11.01 -2.65
CA LYS A 363 25.69 12.29 -2.38
C LYS A 363 26.15 12.92 -1.05
N LYS A 364 26.82 12.15 -0.19
CA LYS A 364 27.29 12.57 1.14
C LYS A 364 26.16 13.11 2.04
N LEU A 365 24.98 12.49 1.97
CA LEU A 365 23.82 12.91 2.76
C LEU A 365 23.99 12.61 4.25
N LEU A 366 24.65 11.49 4.59
CA LEU A 366 24.91 11.11 5.98
C LEU A 366 26.35 11.48 6.39
N PRO A 367 26.56 11.83 7.67
CA PRO A 367 27.90 11.91 8.23
C PRO A 367 28.65 10.58 8.08
N GLU A 368 29.94 10.62 7.76
CA GLU A 368 30.77 9.44 7.49
C GLU A 368 30.68 8.38 8.61
N ILE A 369 30.65 8.82 9.87
CA ILE A 369 30.53 7.93 11.03
C ILE A 369 29.20 7.16 11.01
N VAL A 370 28.09 7.85 10.73
CA VAL A 370 26.75 7.26 10.67
C VAL A 370 26.65 6.33 9.47
N PHE A 371 27.21 6.72 8.32
CA PHE A 371 27.26 5.89 7.12
C PHE A 371 28.01 4.58 7.37
N MET A 372 29.22 4.65 7.95
CA MET A 372 30.04 3.47 8.22
C MET A 372 29.39 2.55 9.26
N GLU A 373 28.71 3.13 10.26
CA GLU A 373 27.92 2.38 11.23
C GLU A 373 26.74 1.66 10.57
N ALA A 374 25.93 2.36 9.78
CA ALA A 374 24.82 1.76 9.03
C ALA A 374 25.30 0.63 8.11
N ARG A 375 26.39 0.85 7.39
CA ARG A 375 26.97 -0.14 6.48
C ARG A 375 27.37 -1.41 7.22
N LYS A 376 28.04 -1.25 8.36
CA LYS A 376 28.44 -2.38 9.21
C LYS A 376 27.22 -3.13 9.73
N GLU A 377 26.22 -2.42 10.22
CA GLU A 377 25.02 -3.00 10.80
C GLU A 377 24.21 -3.81 9.78
N LEU A 378 23.98 -3.25 8.59
CA LEU A 378 23.32 -3.97 7.49
C LEU A 378 24.08 -5.24 7.08
N PHE A 379 25.42 -5.20 7.11
CA PHE A 379 26.25 -6.36 6.80
C PHE A 379 26.11 -7.45 7.88
N GLU A 380 26.15 -7.10 9.15
CA GLU A 380 26.05 -8.07 10.24
C GLU A 380 24.65 -8.71 10.30
N ILE A 381 23.58 -7.92 10.13
CA ILE A 381 22.21 -8.45 10.01
C ILE A 381 22.11 -9.41 8.83
N ARG A 382 22.72 -9.09 7.68
CA ARG A 382 22.73 -9.97 6.50
C ARG A 382 23.35 -11.33 6.82
N GLU A 383 24.50 -11.34 7.48
CA GLU A 383 25.19 -12.59 7.83
C GLU A 383 24.39 -13.42 8.83
N ASP A 384 23.73 -12.78 9.81
CA ASP A 384 22.88 -13.47 10.77
C ASP A 384 21.62 -14.06 10.12
N ILE A 385 20.99 -13.37 9.15
CA ILE A 385 19.89 -13.93 8.35
C ILE A 385 20.35 -15.18 7.59
N ILE A 386 21.50 -15.10 6.91
CA ILE A 386 22.04 -16.23 6.14
C ILE A 386 22.34 -17.43 7.05
N ARG A 387 22.92 -17.19 8.23
CA ARG A 387 23.19 -18.24 9.22
C ARG A 387 21.91 -18.93 9.66
N LEU A 388 20.86 -18.17 10.00
CA LEU A 388 19.57 -18.74 10.37
C LEU A 388 18.95 -19.54 9.23
N MET A 389 19.03 -19.04 7.98
CA MET A 389 18.53 -19.80 6.83
C MET A 389 19.22 -21.15 6.68
N ASP A 390 20.53 -21.23 6.91
CA ASP A 390 21.27 -22.49 6.83
C ASP A 390 20.95 -23.42 8.01
N GLU A 391 20.76 -22.88 9.22
CA GLU A 391 20.28 -23.63 10.38
C GLU A 391 18.92 -24.29 10.10
N PHE A 392 17.93 -23.52 9.61
CA PHE A 392 16.61 -24.07 9.26
C PHE A 392 16.64 -25.07 8.10
N ARG A 393 17.66 -25.03 7.23
CA ARG A 393 17.89 -26.05 6.20
C ARG A 393 18.60 -27.30 6.72
N GLY A 394 19.03 -27.31 7.97
CA GLY A 394 19.85 -28.38 8.56
C GLY A 394 21.29 -28.42 8.02
N ARG A 395 21.82 -27.29 7.54
CA ARG A 395 23.20 -27.15 7.05
C ARG A 395 24.03 -26.50 8.14
N ASN A 396 24.68 -27.33 8.97
CA ASN A 396 25.65 -26.87 9.98
C ASN A 396 27.08 -26.83 9.44
#